data_AF-A0A2E6VWJ4-F1
#
_entry.id   AF-A0A2E6VWJ4-F1
#
_cell.length_a   1.000
_cell.length_b   1.000
_cell.length_c   1.000
_cell.angle_alpha   90.00
_cell.angle_beta   90.00
_cell.angle_gamma   90.00
#
_symmetry.space_group_name_H-M   'P 1'
#
loop_
_entity.id
_entity.type
_entity.pdbx_description
1 polymer ?
#
loop_
_entity_poly.entity_id
_entity_poly.type
_entity_poly.pdbx_seq_one_letter_code
_entity_poly.pdbx_strand_id
1 'polypeptide(L)'
;MKYLLPLAMACLLSACPRVSAPHPKTQALDALTNLLAAAKTNDADAFKNGLSANFLLVIQRYQEMAAQRPEIKGAFSIETFMRGFIRSDPKPVEVMVKKDHVQIKAQKPDGSLTEVRMVNEKGKWVLAVPSGMVKSLDHFDAMAKKMQKAGTKAPALHPHQRANVPESRQP
;
A
#
# COMPACT_ATOMS: atom_id res chain seq x y z
N MET A 1 -81.24 13.58 2.23
CA MET A 1 -80.26 12.72 1.52
C MET A 1 -79.15 13.66 1.06
N LYS A 2 -77.94 13.63 1.60
CA LYS A 2 -76.81 12.69 1.42
C LYS A 2 -75.64 13.52 0.86
N TYR A 3 -74.73 13.86 1.78
CA TYR A 3 -73.28 14.09 1.72
C TYR A 3 -72.59 14.52 0.41
N LEU A 4 -71.65 15.46 0.50
CA LEU A 4 -70.24 15.14 0.22
C LEU A 4 -69.26 16.07 0.96
N LEU A 5 -68.32 15.41 1.63
CA LEU A 5 -67.26 15.90 2.53
C LEU A 5 -66.09 16.57 1.76
N PRO A 6 -65.33 17.49 2.37
CA PRO A 6 -64.12 18.06 1.79
C PRO A 6 -62.94 17.08 1.84
N LEU A 7 -62.23 16.95 0.72
CA LEU A 7 -61.02 16.15 0.56
C LEU A 7 -59.82 16.90 1.17
N ALA A 8 -59.56 16.69 2.46
CA ALA A 8 -58.35 17.14 3.12
C ALA A 8 -57.17 16.27 2.67
N MET A 9 -56.31 16.86 1.84
CA MET A 9 -55.08 16.26 1.32
C MET A 9 -54.04 16.22 2.44
N ALA A 10 -53.97 15.07 3.13
CA ALA A 10 -52.97 14.81 4.15
C ALA A 10 -51.59 14.68 3.50
N CYS A 11 -50.74 15.70 3.68
CA CYS A 11 -49.30 15.57 3.47
C CYS A 11 -48.73 14.63 4.54
N LEU A 12 -48.68 13.34 4.21
CA LEU A 12 -47.89 12.36 4.96
C LEU A 12 -46.41 12.71 4.77
N LEU A 13 -45.86 13.45 5.73
CA LEU A 13 -44.43 13.53 5.97
C LEU A 13 -43.93 12.11 6.24
N SER A 14 -43.49 11.44 5.18
CA SER A 14 -42.73 10.20 5.28
C SER A 14 -41.46 10.53 6.05
N ALA A 15 -41.46 10.21 7.34
CA ALA A 15 -40.26 10.12 8.14
C ALA A 15 -39.42 8.99 7.54
N CYS A 16 -38.55 9.29 6.59
CA CYS A 16 -37.49 8.38 6.21
C CYS A 16 -36.70 8.06 7.49
N PRO A 17 -36.67 6.80 7.96
CA PRO A 17 -35.84 6.48 9.11
C PRO A 17 -34.41 6.88 8.77
N ARG A 18 -33.83 7.74 9.60
CA ARG A 18 -32.43 8.15 9.50
C ARG A 18 -31.60 6.89 9.71
N VAL A 19 -31.28 6.18 8.64
CA VAL A 19 -30.34 5.06 8.65
C VAL A 19 -29.02 5.64 9.14
N SER A 20 -28.69 5.40 10.40
CA SER A 20 -27.39 5.79 10.95
C SER A 20 -26.31 5.22 10.04
N ALA A 21 -25.45 6.09 9.53
CA ALA A 21 -24.31 5.66 8.73
C ALA A 21 -23.51 4.60 9.52
N PRO A 22 -23.06 3.51 8.88
CA PRO A 22 -22.36 2.45 9.58
C PRO A 22 -21.12 3.01 10.31
N HIS A 23 -20.84 2.49 11.50
CA HIS A 23 -19.77 2.99 12.35
C HIS A 23 -18.40 2.87 11.63
N PRO A 24 -17.48 3.86 11.74
CA PRO A 24 -16.17 3.85 11.07
C PRO A 24 -15.38 2.56 11.23
N LYS A 25 -15.44 1.96 12.43
CA LYS A 25 -14.84 0.65 12.75
C LYS A 25 -15.31 -0.45 11.80
N THR A 26 -16.62 -0.58 11.59
CA THR A 26 -17.22 -1.61 10.74
C THR A 26 -16.83 -1.38 9.29
N GLN A 27 -16.96 -0.15 8.80
CA GLN A 27 -16.61 0.19 7.43
C GLN A 27 -15.13 -0.07 7.10
N ALA A 28 -14.22 0.21 8.03
CA ALA A 28 -12.79 -0.05 7.86
C ALA A 28 -12.48 -1.56 7.84
N LEU A 29 -13.17 -2.36 8.67
CA LEU A 29 -13.05 -3.82 8.67
C LEU A 29 -13.58 -4.44 7.38
N ASP A 30 -14.73 -3.96 6.90
CA ASP A 30 -15.32 -4.40 5.63
C ASP A 30 -14.38 -4.07 4.47
N ALA A 31 -13.81 -2.87 4.45
CA ALA A 31 -12.83 -2.48 3.44
C ALA A 31 -11.57 -3.36 3.47
N LEU A 32 -11.04 -3.69 4.66
CA LEU A 32 -9.92 -4.61 4.80
C LEU A 32 -10.27 -6.02 4.29
N THR A 33 -11.46 -6.50 4.61
CA THR A 33 -11.96 -7.82 4.19
C THR A 33 -12.13 -7.88 2.67
N ASN A 34 -12.71 -6.84 2.07
CA ASN A 34 -12.87 -6.73 0.62
C ASN A 34 -11.52 -6.64 -0.10
N LEU A 35 -10.55 -5.94 0.47
CA LEU A 35 -9.19 -5.88 -0.07
C LEU A 35 -8.52 -7.26 -0.05
N LEU A 36 -8.67 -8.01 1.04
CA LEU A 36 -8.15 -9.37 1.16
C LEU A 36 -8.86 -10.34 0.19
N ALA A 37 -10.17 -10.19 0.01
CA ALA A 37 -10.94 -10.96 -0.96
C ALA A 37 -10.46 -10.68 -2.39
N ALA A 38 -10.30 -9.41 -2.77
CA ALA A 38 -9.76 -9.02 -4.08
C ALA A 38 -8.37 -9.60 -4.33
N ALA A 39 -7.51 -9.62 -3.30
CA ALA A 39 -6.21 -10.27 -3.38
C ALA A 39 -6.35 -11.78 -3.65
N LYS A 40 -7.21 -12.48 -2.90
CA LYS A 40 -7.43 -13.93 -3.02
C LYS A 40 -8.06 -14.34 -4.36
N THR A 41 -8.90 -13.50 -4.95
CA THR A 41 -9.54 -13.74 -6.25
C THR A 41 -8.71 -13.23 -7.44
N ASN A 42 -7.49 -12.75 -7.19
CA ASN A 42 -6.61 -12.15 -8.19
C ASN A 42 -7.26 -10.97 -8.97
N ASP A 43 -8.13 -10.22 -8.31
CA ASP A 43 -8.74 -9.00 -8.87
C ASP A 43 -7.86 -7.79 -8.58
N ALA A 44 -6.93 -7.51 -9.50
CA ALA A 44 -5.96 -6.42 -9.36
C ALA A 44 -6.62 -5.03 -9.33
N ASP A 45 -7.74 -4.83 -10.02
CA ASP A 45 -8.41 -3.54 -10.07
C ASP A 45 -9.16 -3.25 -8.77
N ALA A 46 -9.92 -4.23 -8.25
CA ALA A 46 -10.51 -4.12 -6.93
C ALA A 46 -9.45 -3.95 -5.83
N PHE A 47 -8.31 -4.66 -5.95
CA PHE A 47 -7.21 -4.52 -5.01
C PHE A 47 -6.63 -3.10 -5.03
N LYS A 48 -6.25 -2.57 -6.20
CA LYS A 48 -5.76 -1.19 -6.36
C LYS A 48 -6.75 -0.17 -5.81
N ASN A 49 -8.04 -0.37 -6.07
CA ASN A 49 -9.11 0.52 -5.59
C ASN A 49 -9.25 0.52 -4.06
N GLY A 50 -8.77 -0.51 -3.35
CA GLY A 50 -8.74 -0.56 -1.90
C GLY A 50 -7.45 0.01 -1.27
N LEU A 51 -6.51 0.48 -2.09
CA LEU A 51 -5.29 1.14 -1.63
C LEU A 51 -5.47 2.66 -1.64
N SER A 52 -4.83 3.35 -0.69
CA SER A 52 -4.75 4.81 -0.71
C SER A 52 -3.98 5.32 -1.92
N ALA A 53 -4.28 6.56 -2.33
CA ALA A 53 -3.54 7.21 -3.42
C ALA A 53 -2.03 7.25 -3.14
N ASN A 54 -1.65 7.55 -1.89
CA ASN A 54 -0.25 7.53 -1.47
C ASN A 54 0.41 6.15 -1.58
N PHE A 55 -0.34 5.07 -1.35
CA PHE A 55 0.19 3.72 -1.53
C PHE A 55 0.47 3.44 -3.00
N LEU A 56 -0.46 3.79 -3.89
CA LEU A 56 -0.26 3.59 -5.33
C LEU A 56 0.98 4.35 -5.85
N LEU A 57 1.22 5.58 -5.37
CA LEU A 57 2.42 6.34 -5.70
C LEU A 57 3.70 5.64 -5.21
N VAL A 58 3.67 5.08 -4.00
CA VAL A 58 4.80 4.30 -3.45
C VAL A 58 5.10 3.07 -4.31
N ILE A 59 4.07 2.33 -4.73
CA ILE A 59 4.24 1.18 -5.63
C ILE A 59 4.85 1.61 -6.96
N GLN A 60 4.33 2.69 -7.56
CA GLN A 60 4.85 3.23 -8.81
C GLN A 60 6.34 3.59 -8.68
N ARG A 61 6.74 4.22 -7.58
CA ARG A 61 8.15 4.55 -7.32
C ARG A 61 9.05 3.32 -7.26
N TYR A 62 8.59 2.24 -6.62
CA TYR A 62 9.32 0.97 -6.62
C TYR A 62 9.45 0.36 -8.01
N GLN A 63 8.41 0.45 -8.83
CA GLN A 63 8.44 -0.05 -10.21
C GLN A 63 9.42 0.74 -11.09
N GLU A 64 9.46 2.07 -10.95
CA GLU A 64 10.44 2.93 -11.64
C GLU A 64 11.88 2.55 -11.27
N MET A 65 12.16 2.27 -10.00
CA MET A 65 13.49 1.83 -9.57
C MET A 65 13.85 0.45 -10.13
N ALA A 66 12.90 -0.47 -10.16
CA ALA A 66 13.12 -1.79 -10.75
C ALA A 66 13.30 -1.74 -12.27
N ALA A 67 12.72 -0.76 -12.97
CA ALA A 67 12.96 -0.58 -14.40
C ALA A 67 14.44 -0.26 -14.71
N GLN A 68 15.17 0.34 -13.76
CA GLN A 68 16.60 0.63 -13.88
C GLN A 68 17.50 -0.56 -13.53
N ARG A 69 16.93 -1.65 -13.00
CA ARG A 69 17.65 -2.80 -12.45
C ARG A 69 17.00 -4.11 -12.94
N PRO A 70 17.47 -4.67 -14.07
CA PRO A 70 16.88 -5.88 -14.68
C PRO A 70 16.73 -7.04 -13.70
N GLU A 71 17.62 -7.16 -12.72
CA GLU A 71 17.66 -8.22 -11.70
C GLU A 71 16.45 -8.22 -10.74
N ILE A 72 15.76 -7.08 -10.59
CA ILE A 72 14.58 -6.94 -9.72
C ILE A 72 13.33 -6.54 -10.52
N LYS A 73 13.37 -6.68 -11.85
CA LYS A 73 12.23 -6.41 -12.72
C LYS A 73 11.06 -7.32 -12.35
N GLY A 74 9.91 -6.73 -12.04
CA GLY A 74 8.70 -7.46 -11.62
C GLY A 74 8.60 -7.75 -10.12
N ALA A 75 9.63 -7.50 -9.31
CA ALA A 75 9.60 -7.69 -7.86
C ALA A 75 8.57 -6.77 -7.16
N PHE A 76 8.16 -5.68 -7.82
CA PHE A 76 7.21 -4.70 -7.31
C PHE A 76 5.94 -4.61 -8.17
N SER A 77 5.55 -5.71 -8.81
CA SER A 77 4.26 -5.79 -9.49
C SER A 77 3.10 -5.80 -8.49
N ILE A 78 1.90 -5.40 -8.91
CA ILE A 78 0.69 -5.42 -8.07
C ILE A 78 0.41 -6.82 -7.52
N GLU A 79 0.61 -7.85 -8.35
CA GLU A 79 0.45 -9.26 -7.99
C GLU A 79 1.41 -9.67 -6.86
N THR A 80 2.62 -9.09 -6.83
CA THR A 80 3.57 -9.35 -5.74
C THR A 80 3.08 -8.75 -4.43
N PHE A 81 2.50 -7.54 -4.45
CA PHE A 81 1.86 -6.97 -3.28
C PHE A 81 0.63 -7.77 -2.83
N MET A 82 -0.21 -8.21 -3.77
CA MET A 82 -1.37 -9.08 -3.47
C MET A 82 -0.92 -10.39 -2.81
N ARG A 83 0.09 -11.07 -3.35
CA ARG A 83 0.66 -12.29 -2.73
C ARG A 83 1.21 -12.04 -1.34
N GLY A 84 1.89 -10.92 -1.13
CA GLY A 84 2.36 -10.52 0.20
C GLY A 84 1.21 -10.31 1.18
N PHE A 85 0.13 -9.67 0.71
CA PHE A 85 -1.07 -9.42 1.51
C PHE A 85 -1.78 -10.72 1.89
N ILE A 86 -1.97 -11.65 0.94
CA ILE A 86 -2.54 -12.99 1.19
C ILE A 86 -1.68 -13.76 2.19
N ARG A 87 -0.36 -13.76 2.02
CA ARG A 87 0.55 -14.46 2.94
C ARG A 87 0.46 -13.93 4.36
N SER A 88 0.22 -12.62 4.52
CA SER A 88 0.05 -12.02 5.83
C SER A 88 -1.30 -12.33 6.47
N ASP A 89 -2.31 -12.71 5.68
CA ASP A 89 -3.72 -13.01 6.06
C ASP A 89 -4.13 -12.38 7.40
N PRO A 90 -4.09 -11.05 7.53
CA PRO A 90 -4.15 -10.40 8.82
C PRO A 90 -5.54 -10.58 9.43
N LYS A 91 -5.63 -11.35 10.52
CA LYS A 91 -6.88 -11.55 11.27
C LYS A 91 -7.05 -10.46 12.32
N PRO A 92 -8.07 -9.58 12.22
CA PRO A 92 -8.26 -8.50 13.18
C PRO A 92 -8.44 -9.02 14.61
N VAL A 93 -7.68 -8.46 15.55
CA VAL A 93 -7.75 -8.76 17.00
C VAL A 93 -8.34 -7.56 17.74
N GLU A 94 -7.89 -6.36 17.41
CA GLU A 94 -8.33 -5.13 18.05
C GLU A 94 -8.48 -4.03 16.99
N VAL A 95 -9.52 -3.20 17.11
CA VAL A 95 -9.75 -2.06 16.22
C VAL A 95 -9.94 -0.79 17.02
N MET A 96 -9.05 0.17 16.79
CA MET A 96 -9.05 1.48 17.42
C MET A 96 -9.40 2.54 16.38
N VAL A 97 -10.46 3.31 16.64
CA VAL A 97 -10.82 4.46 15.81
C VAL A 97 -10.04 5.67 16.32
N LYS A 98 -9.20 6.26 15.47
CA LYS A 98 -8.51 7.53 15.72
C LYS A 98 -9.17 8.63 14.90
N LYS A 99 -8.79 9.88 15.19
CA LYS A 99 -9.41 11.08 14.60
C LYS A 99 -9.34 11.09 13.06
N ASP A 100 -8.26 10.58 12.50
CA ASP A 100 -7.90 10.65 11.08
C ASP A 100 -7.84 9.27 10.40
N HIS A 101 -7.81 8.19 11.18
CA HIS A 101 -7.66 6.82 10.65
C HIS A 101 -8.21 5.77 11.60
N VAL A 102 -8.40 4.56 11.10
CA VAL A 102 -8.68 3.37 11.91
C VAL A 102 -7.42 2.51 11.95
N GLN A 103 -6.98 2.16 13.16
CA GLN A 103 -5.86 1.26 13.38
C GLN A 103 -6.40 -0.12 13.77
N ILE A 104 -6.03 -1.13 13.00
CA ILE A 104 -6.42 -2.52 13.19
C ILE A 104 -5.18 -3.27 13.60
N LYS A 105 -5.11 -3.73 14.85
CA LYS A 105 -4.14 -4.74 15.25
C LYS A 105 -4.66 -6.08 14.76
N ALA A 106 -3.83 -6.80 14.03
CA ALA A 106 -4.15 -8.08 13.46
C ALA A 106 -3.09 -9.12 13.82
N GLN A 107 -3.49 -10.37 13.90
CA GLN A 107 -2.57 -11.50 14.06
C GLN A 107 -2.33 -12.15 12.69
N LYS A 108 -1.07 -12.40 12.38
CA LYS A 108 -0.65 -13.15 11.20
C LYS A 108 -0.74 -14.66 11.44
N PRO A 109 -0.69 -15.50 10.38
CA PRO A 109 -0.66 -16.95 10.52
C PRO A 109 0.49 -17.50 11.38
N ASP A 110 1.61 -16.78 11.46
CA ASP A 110 2.77 -17.14 12.29
C ASP A 110 2.59 -16.77 13.79
N GLY A 111 1.43 -16.22 14.15
CA GLY A 111 1.11 -15.78 15.51
C GLY A 111 1.62 -14.38 15.85
N SER A 112 2.45 -13.77 15.00
CA SER A 112 2.96 -12.41 15.23
C SER A 112 1.88 -11.35 15.04
N LEU A 113 2.00 -10.26 15.79
CA LEU A 113 1.11 -9.12 15.68
C LEU A 113 1.59 -8.15 14.60
N THR A 114 0.64 -7.64 13.83
CA THR A 114 0.86 -6.62 12.81
C THR A 114 -0.18 -5.53 12.93
N GLU A 115 0.18 -4.33 12.50
CA GLU A 115 -0.73 -3.20 12.51
C GLU A 115 -1.08 -2.81 11.08
N VAL A 116 -2.38 -2.70 10.83
CA VAL A 116 -2.95 -2.25 9.57
C VAL A 116 -3.62 -0.91 9.83
N ARG A 117 -3.33 0.09 9.01
CA ARG A 117 -3.95 1.41 9.10
C ARG A 117 -4.87 1.62 7.91
N MET A 118 -6.14 1.91 8.18
CA MET A 118 -7.14 2.29 7.18
C MET A 118 -7.40 3.79 7.29
N VAL A 119 -7.42 4.50 6.17
CA VAL A 119 -7.74 5.94 6.10
C VAL A 119 -9.00 6.14 5.27
N ASN A 120 -9.74 7.20 5.56
CA ASN A 120 -10.90 7.56 4.76
C ASN A 120 -10.48 8.57 3.68
N GLU A 121 -10.51 8.15 2.42
CA GLU A 121 -10.25 9.01 1.26
C GLU A 121 -11.55 9.16 0.46
N LYS A 122 -12.06 10.39 0.36
CA LYS A 122 -13.28 10.73 -0.41
C LYS A 122 -14.50 9.88 -0.04
N GLY A 123 -14.67 9.56 1.25
CA GLY A 123 -15.79 8.73 1.73
C GLY A 123 -15.56 7.23 1.65
N LYS A 124 -14.39 6.77 1.17
CA LYS A 124 -14.03 5.36 1.08
C LYS A 124 -12.90 5.02 2.05
N TRP A 125 -13.03 3.93 2.78
CA TRP A 125 -11.95 3.39 3.60
C TRP A 125 -10.97 2.62 2.72
N VAL A 126 -9.69 2.99 2.79
CA VAL A 126 -8.61 2.44 1.98
C VAL A 126 -7.38 2.17 2.83
N LEU A 127 -6.53 1.25 2.39
CA LEU A 127 -5.31 0.88 3.09
C LEU A 127 -4.26 1.98 2.97
N ALA A 128 -3.78 2.48 4.12
CA ALA A 128 -2.66 3.41 4.18
C ALA A 128 -1.32 2.69 3.94
N VAL A 129 -0.30 3.44 3.54
CA VAL A 129 1.05 2.91 3.34
C VAL A 129 1.60 2.34 4.66
N PRO A 130 2.06 1.08 4.69
CA PRO A 130 2.73 0.53 5.86
C PRO A 130 4.01 1.33 6.17
N SER A 131 4.23 1.62 7.45
CA SER A 131 5.37 2.43 7.89
C SER A 131 6.74 1.88 7.46
N GLY A 132 6.89 0.55 7.41
CA GLY A 132 8.10 -0.11 6.93
C GLY A 132 8.40 0.12 5.45
N MET A 133 7.36 0.33 4.63
CA MET A 133 7.51 0.56 3.19
C MET A 133 8.01 1.98 2.90
N VAL A 134 7.56 2.96 3.69
CA VAL A 134 8.01 4.36 3.60
C VAL A 134 9.50 4.46 3.97
N LYS A 135 9.90 3.88 5.11
CA LYS A 135 11.31 3.87 5.56
C LYS A 135 12.24 3.22 4.53
N SER A 136 11.78 2.15 3.88
CA SER A 136 12.56 1.47 2.86
C SER A 136 12.77 2.37 1.63
N LEU A 137 11.75 3.12 1.20
CA LEU A 137 11.89 4.10 0.12
C LEU A 137 12.91 5.19 0.45
N ASP A 138 12.86 5.76 1.65
CA ASP A 138 13.82 6.81 2.07
C ASP A 138 15.26 6.29 2.00
N HIS A 139 15.48 5.03 2.40
CA HIS A 139 16.78 4.39 2.30
C HIS A 139 17.20 4.15 0.85
N PHE A 140 16.27 3.76 -0.04
CA PHE A 140 16.55 3.59 -1.46
C PHE A 140 16.88 4.92 -2.14
N ASP A 141 16.13 5.99 -1.88
CA ASP A 141 16.43 7.33 -2.41
C ASP A 141 17.78 7.85 -1.90
N ALA A 142 18.12 7.59 -0.63
CA ALA A 142 19.43 7.92 -0.07
C ALA A 142 20.56 7.14 -0.77
N MET A 143 20.37 5.85 -1.04
CA MET A 143 21.33 5.03 -1.79
C MET A 143 21.47 5.47 -3.25
N ALA A 144 20.36 5.75 -3.93
CA ALA A 144 20.36 6.24 -5.31
C ALA A 144 21.09 7.60 -5.42
N LYS A 145 20.84 8.54 -4.50
CA LYS A 145 21.57 9.81 -4.42
C LYS A 145 23.06 9.62 -4.14
N LYS A 146 23.44 8.66 -3.29
CA LYS A 146 24.85 8.32 -3.05
C LYS A 146 25.51 7.72 -4.29
N MET A 147 24.83 6.85 -5.02
CA MET A 147 25.34 6.26 -6.27
C MET A 147 25.43 7.27 -7.41
N GLN A 148 24.49 8.21 -7.53
CA GLN A 148 24.58 9.32 -8.47
C GLN A 148 25.75 10.27 -8.12
N LYS A 149 25.97 10.56 -6.84
CA LYS A 149 27.13 11.34 -6.38
C LYS A 149 28.45 10.60 -6.57
N ALA A 150 28.47 9.28 -6.43
CA ALA A 150 29.65 8.45 -6.71
C ALA A 150 29.91 8.33 -8.22
N GLY A 151 28.88 8.37 -9.06
CA GLY A 151 28.99 8.40 -10.52
C GLY A 151 29.59 9.69 -11.09
N THR A 152 29.71 10.76 -10.30
CA THR A 152 30.43 12.01 -10.67
C THR A 152 31.90 12.00 -10.23
N LYS A 153 32.38 10.92 -9.63
CA LYS A 153 33.81 10.63 -9.53
C LYS A 153 34.04 9.24 -10.07
N ALA A 154 34.28 9.16 -11.39
CA ALA A 154 35.03 8.04 -11.93
C ALA A 154 36.22 7.79 -10.99
N PRO A 155 36.43 6.56 -10.49
CA PRO A 155 37.69 6.26 -9.82
C PRO A 155 38.78 6.60 -10.84
N ALA A 156 39.61 7.58 -10.51
CA ALA A 156 40.85 7.78 -11.24
C ALA A 156 41.59 6.45 -11.15
N LEU A 157 41.61 5.72 -12.26
CA LEU A 157 42.54 4.61 -12.47
C LEU A 157 43.91 5.17 -12.10
N HIS A 158 44.48 4.74 -10.98
CA HIS A 158 45.87 5.00 -10.65
C HIS A 158 46.72 4.42 -11.79
N PRO A 159 47.39 5.23 -12.63
CA PRO A 159 48.26 4.71 -13.66
C PRO A 159 49.67 4.67 -13.08
N HIS A 160 49.93 3.78 -12.11
CA HIS A 160 51.30 3.50 -11.68
C HIS A 160 51.41 2.07 -11.17
N GLN A 161 51.82 1.17 -12.05
CA GLN A 161 52.93 0.25 -11.78
C GLN A 161 53.47 -0.28 -13.11
N ARG A 162 54.47 0.44 -13.64
CA ARG A 162 55.40 -0.09 -14.63
C ARG A 162 56.40 -1.00 -13.91
N ALA A 163 56.75 -2.07 -14.63
CA ALA A 163 57.99 -2.85 -14.57
C ALA A 163 58.21 -3.81 -13.39
N ASN A 164 58.21 -5.10 -13.70
CA ASN A 164 59.38 -5.97 -13.49
C ASN A 164 59.20 -7.28 -14.29
N VAL A 165 59.84 -7.34 -15.46
CA VAL A 165 60.11 -8.61 -16.16
C VAL A 165 61.50 -9.04 -15.69
N PRO A 166 61.66 -10.20 -15.02
CA PRO A 166 62.98 -10.74 -14.77
C PRO A 166 63.46 -11.44 -16.04
N GLU A 167 64.37 -10.78 -16.75
CA GLU A 167 65.25 -11.37 -17.74
C GLU A 167 66.30 -12.23 -17.03
N SER A 168 66.36 -13.54 -17.30
CA SER A 168 67.57 -14.38 -17.19
C SER A 168 67.31 -15.80 -17.73
N ARG A 169 67.83 -16.10 -18.93
CA ARG A 169 68.98 -16.98 -19.22
C ARG A 169 68.67 -18.48 -19.30
N GLN A 170 68.58 -18.96 -20.55
CA GLN A 170 68.93 -20.34 -20.94
C GLN A 170 70.46 -20.53 -20.88
N PRO A 171 70.94 -21.71 -20.48
CA PRO A 171 72.06 -22.36 -21.15
C PRO A 171 71.60 -23.20 -22.35
#